data_AF-A0A2J0MLK4-F1
#
_entry.id   AF-A0A2J0MLK4-F1
#
_cell.length_a   1.000
_cell.length_b   1.000
_cell.length_c   1.000
_cell.angle_alpha   90.00
_cell.angle_beta   90.00
_cell.angle_gamma   90.00
#
_symmetry.space_group_name_H-M   'P 1'
#
loop_
_entity.id
_entity.type
_entity.pdbx_description
1 polymer ?
#
loop_
_entity_poly.entity_id
_entity_poly.type
_entity_poly.pdbx_seq_one_letter_code
_entity_poly.pdbx_strand_id
1 'polypeptide(L)'
;MPKRETEIKFLTEWKEVLTGSFMALACLGLFISFPSKGVAEDLSRLFFFLLVIPALYIKLILKKSFGDFGLTFRVARESLLWLGGMLVSSFLIVYLLIRFTSFKDGYILPDYVLVNFWWFLVYELAFVNFWLFIHESFYRGFIFFTLAEKFGFLAIPVATSFFVIFLLLTKAFSWTMAPYVIISLTGGWLAYKTRSFVYSYLMGLSFIIILDAYLIYISKQI
;
A
#
# COMPACT_ATOMS: atom_id res chain seq x y z
N MET A 1 43.15 -6.11 -15.11
CA MET A 1 42.63 -5.25 -14.01
C MET A 1 41.19 -4.70 -14.18
N PRO A 2 40.45 -4.79 -15.32
CA PRO A 2 39.13 -4.14 -15.43
C PRO A 2 37.98 -4.84 -14.67
N LYS A 3 38.14 -6.13 -14.32
CA LYS A 3 37.11 -6.92 -13.61
C LYS A 3 36.82 -6.38 -12.20
N ARG A 4 37.86 -5.97 -11.47
CA ARG A 4 37.75 -5.55 -10.06
C ARG A 4 37.05 -4.19 -9.89
N GLU A 5 37.29 -3.25 -10.80
CA GLU A 5 36.62 -1.95 -10.80
C GLU A 5 35.13 -2.06 -11.16
N THR A 6 34.82 -2.97 -12.08
CA THR A 6 33.43 -3.25 -12.48
C THR A 6 32.63 -3.87 -11.32
N GLU A 7 33.24 -4.80 -10.57
CA GLU A 7 32.64 -5.42 -9.38
C GLU A 7 32.39 -4.43 -8.24
N ILE A 8 33.33 -3.54 -7.95
CA ILE A 8 33.19 -2.52 -6.88
C ILE A 8 32.07 -1.53 -7.24
N LYS A 9 31.98 -1.11 -8.50
CA LYS A 9 30.94 -0.19 -8.96
C LYS A 9 29.56 -0.85 -8.90
N PHE A 10 29.46 -2.11 -9.31
CA PHE A 10 28.22 -2.90 -9.22
C PHE A 10 27.73 -3.04 -7.76
N LEU A 11 28.62 -3.42 -6.83
CA LEU A 11 28.25 -3.58 -5.41
C LEU A 11 27.78 -2.27 -4.78
N THR A 12 28.40 -1.15 -5.15
CA THR A 12 28.02 0.17 -4.61
C THR A 12 26.65 0.61 -5.12
N GLU A 13 26.34 0.31 -6.39
CA GLU A 13 25.06 0.65 -7.01
C GLU A 13 23.88 -0.19 -6.51
N TRP A 14 24.09 -1.46 -6.17
CA TRP A 14 23.03 -2.35 -5.67
C TRP A 14 22.88 -2.36 -4.15
N LYS A 15 23.86 -1.83 -3.42
CA LYS A 15 23.87 -1.82 -1.95
C LYS A 15 22.57 -1.28 -1.35
N GLU A 16 22.06 -0.17 -1.88
CA GLU A 16 20.84 0.43 -1.36
C GLU A 16 19.62 -0.47 -1.56
N VAL A 17 19.44 -1.01 -2.77
CA VAL A 17 18.33 -1.93 -3.05
C VAL A 17 18.41 -3.17 -2.18
N LEU A 18 19.60 -3.75 -2.03
CA LEU A 18 19.81 -4.95 -1.21
C LEU A 18 19.54 -4.67 0.27
N THR A 19 20.10 -3.59 0.81
CA THR A 19 19.91 -3.24 2.24
C THR A 19 18.49 -2.77 2.54
N GLY A 20 17.84 -2.03 1.64
CA GLY A 20 16.45 -1.63 1.75
C GLY A 20 15.49 -2.82 1.64
N SER A 21 15.73 -3.74 0.69
CA SER A 21 14.95 -4.98 0.57
C SER A 21 15.11 -5.88 1.79
N PHE A 22 16.33 -5.99 2.32
CA PHE A 22 16.58 -6.70 3.57
C PHE A 22 15.84 -6.05 4.74
N MET A 23 15.87 -4.72 4.85
CA MET A 23 15.13 -3.99 5.88
C MET A 23 13.62 -4.19 5.74
N ALA A 24 13.07 -4.16 4.53
CA ALA A 24 11.66 -4.43 4.28
C ALA A 24 11.27 -5.84 4.72
N LEU A 25 12.06 -6.85 4.36
CA LEU A 25 11.86 -8.23 4.79
C LEU A 25 11.97 -8.39 6.31
N ALA A 26 12.92 -7.70 6.94
CA ALA A 26 13.05 -7.69 8.40
C ALA A 26 11.82 -7.07 9.07
N CYS A 27 11.31 -5.94 8.55
CA CYS A 27 10.09 -5.31 9.06
C CYS A 27 8.88 -6.23 8.94
N LEU A 28 8.69 -6.89 7.79
CA LEU A 28 7.62 -7.85 7.58
C LEU A 28 7.77 -9.09 8.47
N GLY A 29 8.98 -9.63 8.60
CA GLY A 29 9.27 -10.78 9.45
C GLY A 29 9.02 -10.49 10.93
N LEU A 30 9.43 -9.31 11.41
CA LEU A 30 9.14 -8.84 12.76
C LEU A 30 7.64 -8.61 12.96
N PHE A 31 6.94 -8.02 11.99
CA PHE A 31 5.48 -7.87 12.06
C PHE A 31 4.77 -9.24 12.19
N ILE A 32 5.20 -10.26 11.45
CA ILE A 32 4.59 -11.60 11.52
C ILE A 32 4.92 -12.29 12.85
N SER A 33 6.16 -12.14 13.34
CA SER A 33 6.65 -12.89 14.50
C SER A 33 6.31 -12.23 15.84
N PHE A 34 6.04 -10.92 15.85
CA PHE A 34 5.78 -10.19 17.07
C PHE A 34 4.37 -10.54 17.60
N PRO A 35 4.28 -11.14 18.80
CA PRO A 35 3.00 -11.57 19.35
C PRO A 35 2.13 -10.35 19.67
N SER A 36 0.85 -10.45 19.37
CA SER A 36 -0.17 -9.48 19.76
C SER A 36 -1.38 -10.21 20.33
N LYS A 37 -1.92 -9.68 21.43
CA LYS A 37 -3.07 -10.23 22.18
C LYS A 37 -4.32 -9.35 22.07
N GLY A 38 -4.23 -8.23 21.37
CA GLY A 38 -5.37 -7.33 21.18
C GLY A 38 -5.11 -6.19 20.20
N VAL A 39 -6.17 -5.43 19.91
CA VAL A 39 -6.21 -4.39 18.88
C VAL A 39 -5.14 -3.32 19.09
N ALA A 40 -4.89 -2.89 20.32
CA ALA A 40 -3.88 -1.87 20.61
C ALA A 40 -2.45 -2.37 20.29
N GLU A 41 -2.18 -3.64 20.56
CA GLU A 41 -0.89 -4.27 20.24
C GLU A 41 -0.75 -4.47 18.74
N ASP A 42 -1.82 -4.85 18.02
CA ASP A 42 -1.83 -4.95 16.56
C ASP A 42 -1.57 -3.60 15.88
N LEU A 43 -2.23 -2.54 16.34
CA LEU A 43 -2.03 -1.18 15.84
C LEU A 43 -0.60 -0.69 16.12
N SER A 44 -0.08 -0.97 17.32
CA SER A 44 1.30 -0.63 17.66
C SER A 44 2.28 -1.37 16.77
N ARG A 45 2.10 -2.69 16.58
CA ARG A 45 2.94 -3.51 15.71
C ARG A 45 2.95 -2.96 14.27
N LEU A 46 1.79 -2.63 13.74
CA LEU A 46 1.64 -2.02 12.41
C LEU A 46 2.36 -0.68 12.32
N PHE A 47 2.13 0.22 13.28
CA PHE A 47 2.74 1.54 13.32
C PHE A 47 4.27 1.46 13.41
N PHE A 48 4.81 0.64 14.31
CA PHE A 48 6.26 0.59 14.51
C PHE A 48 6.99 -0.10 13.37
N PHE A 49 6.54 -1.29 12.95
CA PHE A 49 7.27 -2.08 11.95
C PHE A 49 7.05 -1.60 10.52
N LEU A 50 5.88 -1.04 10.19
CA LEU A 50 5.58 -0.63 8.82
C LEU A 50 5.73 0.88 8.59
N LEU A 51 5.73 1.71 9.63
CA LEU A 51 5.94 3.16 9.48
C LEU A 51 7.23 3.64 10.15
N VAL A 52 7.36 3.48 11.47
CA VAL A 52 8.44 4.11 12.25
C VAL A 52 9.82 3.58 11.87
N ILE A 53 10.02 2.26 11.88
CA ILE A 53 11.33 1.66 11.59
C ILE A 53 11.79 1.97 10.15
N PRO A 54 10.95 1.80 9.12
CA PRO A 54 11.29 2.22 7.75
C PRO A 54 11.61 3.71 7.64
N ALA A 55 10.83 4.58 8.30
CA ALA A 55 11.07 6.01 8.28
C ALA A 55 12.40 6.40 8.95
N LEU A 56 12.74 5.76 10.08
CA LEU A 56 14.03 5.93 10.75
C LEU A 56 15.18 5.40 9.90
N TYR A 57 14.99 4.27 9.21
CA TYR A 57 15.98 3.72 8.30
C TYR A 57 16.31 4.70 7.16
N ILE A 58 15.29 5.28 6.51
CA ILE A 58 15.47 6.30 5.46
C ILE A 58 16.29 7.48 5.99
N LYS A 59 15.91 8.01 7.17
CA LYS A 59 16.52 9.24 7.69
C LYS A 59 17.90 9.04 8.30
N LEU A 60 18.11 7.95 9.05
CA LEU A 60 19.32 7.73 9.84
C LEU A 60 20.37 6.90 9.10
N ILE A 61 19.95 5.88 8.35
CA ILE A 61 20.86 4.93 7.70
C ILE A 61 21.10 5.34 6.24
N LEU A 62 20.04 5.58 5.47
CA LEU A 62 20.18 6.04 4.08
C LEU A 62 20.53 7.53 3.97
N LYS A 63 20.22 8.33 5.01
CA LYS A 63 20.41 9.78 5.02
C LYS A 63 19.73 10.49 3.84
N LYS A 64 18.61 9.92 3.37
CA LYS A 64 17.79 10.46 2.28
C LYS A 64 16.60 11.25 2.84
N SER A 65 15.99 12.05 1.97
CA SER A 65 14.75 12.75 2.31
C SER A 65 13.54 11.82 2.15
N PHE A 66 12.45 12.06 2.88
CA PHE A 66 11.20 11.34 2.62
C PHE A 66 10.63 11.62 1.22
N GLY A 67 11.03 12.74 0.59
CA GLY A 67 10.66 13.06 -0.78
C GLY A 67 11.22 12.07 -1.80
N ASP A 68 12.42 11.52 -1.55
CA ASP A 68 13.03 10.47 -2.40
C ASP A 68 12.22 9.17 -2.37
N PHE A 69 11.43 8.98 -1.29
CA PHE A 69 10.51 7.87 -1.08
C PHE A 69 9.05 8.27 -1.35
N GLY A 70 8.84 9.32 -2.14
CA GLY A 70 7.52 9.71 -2.64
C GLY A 70 6.64 10.46 -1.64
N LEU A 71 7.16 10.94 -0.51
CA LEU A 71 6.46 11.91 0.34
C LEU A 71 6.59 13.32 -0.28
N THR A 72 6.06 13.49 -1.49
CA THR A 72 6.04 14.77 -2.18
C THR A 72 4.61 15.13 -2.56
N PHE A 73 4.23 16.38 -2.32
CA PHE A 73 2.93 16.90 -2.73
C PHE A 73 3.13 17.97 -3.79
N ARG A 74 3.30 17.54 -5.04
CA ARG A 74 3.42 18.44 -6.18
C ARG A 74 2.18 18.28 -7.05
N VAL A 75 1.24 19.21 -6.90
CA VAL A 75 0.00 19.24 -7.68
C VAL A 75 0.31 19.61 -9.11
N ALA A 76 0.24 18.62 -10.00
CA ALA A 76 0.29 18.81 -11.44
C ALA A 76 -1.01 18.30 -12.06
N ARG A 77 -1.46 18.96 -13.13
CA ARG A 77 -2.67 18.56 -13.88
C ARG A 77 -2.58 17.11 -14.35
N GLU A 78 -1.38 16.69 -14.77
CA GLU A 78 -1.11 15.30 -15.17
C GLU A 78 -1.30 14.32 -14.01
N SER A 79 -0.88 14.67 -12.78
CA SER A 79 -1.07 13.82 -11.60
C SER A 79 -2.54 13.59 -11.29
N LEU A 80 -3.38 14.62 -11.46
CA LEU A 80 -4.83 14.50 -11.28
C LEU A 80 -5.48 13.63 -12.36
N LEU A 81 -5.03 13.72 -13.61
CA LEU A 81 -5.49 12.85 -14.69
C LEU A 81 -5.14 11.38 -14.42
N TRP A 82 -3.91 11.11 -13.98
CA TRP A 82 -3.49 9.77 -13.59
C TRP A 82 -4.26 9.26 -12.37
N LEU A 83 -4.52 10.11 -11.38
CA LEU A 83 -5.34 9.75 -10.20
C LEU A 83 -6.74 9.33 -10.62
N GLY A 84 -7.42 10.13 -11.44
CA GLY A 84 -8.76 9.79 -11.94
C GLY A 84 -8.76 8.53 -12.81
N GLY A 85 -7.77 8.38 -13.71
CA GLY A 85 -7.65 7.20 -14.57
C GLY A 85 -7.42 5.90 -13.78
N MET A 86 -6.55 5.93 -12.78
CA MET A 86 -6.31 4.77 -11.90
C MET A 86 -7.50 4.48 -10.99
N LEU A 87 -8.20 5.50 -10.49
CA LEU A 87 -9.43 5.32 -9.72
C LEU A 87 -10.52 4.62 -10.53
N VAL A 88 -10.75 5.05 -11.79
CA VAL A 88 -11.68 4.39 -12.71
C VAL A 88 -11.22 2.95 -12.99
N SER A 89 -9.92 2.72 -13.15
CA SER A 89 -9.37 1.37 -13.37
C SER A 89 -9.63 0.45 -12.17
N SER A 90 -9.48 0.95 -10.93
CA SER A 90 -9.81 0.21 -9.71
C SER A 90 -11.29 -0.18 -9.64
N PHE A 91 -12.20 0.74 -9.97
CA PHE A 91 -13.63 0.42 -10.04
C PHE A 91 -13.96 -0.57 -11.14
N LEU A 92 -13.30 -0.48 -12.30
CA LEU A 92 -13.50 -1.45 -13.38
C LEU A 92 -13.11 -2.86 -12.92
N ILE A 93 -11.99 -3.00 -12.19
CA ILE A 93 -11.57 -4.29 -11.62
C ILE A 93 -12.61 -4.80 -10.63
N VAL A 94 -13.10 -3.96 -9.70
CA VAL A 94 -14.15 -4.36 -8.75
C VAL A 94 -15.43 -4.75 -9.47
N TYR A 95 -15.85 -4.01 -10.49
CA TYR A 95 -17.02 -4.33 -11.28
C TYR A 95 -16.92 -5.73 -11.89
N LEU A 96 -15.76 -6.08 -12.45
CA LEU A 96 -15.49 -7.43 -12.94
C LEU A 96 -15.56 -8.46 -11.81
N LEU A 97 -14.99 -8.17 -10.63
CA LEU A 97 -15.08 -9.08 -9.48
C LEU A 97 -16.53 -9.29 -9.03
N ILE A 98 -17.33 -8.24 -8.90
CA ILE A 98 -18.75 -8.33 -8.54
C ILE A 98 -19.53 -9.17 -9.57
N ARG A 99 -19.21 -9.03 -10.86
CA ARG A 99 -19.96 -9.70 -11.92
C ARG A 99 -19.59 -11.18 -12.11
N PHE A 100 -18.32 -11.53 -11.90
CA PHE A 100 -17.79 -12.85 -12.26
C PHE A 100 -17.35 -13.70 -11.06
N THR A 101 -17.43 -13.19 -9.83
CA THR A 101 -16.99 -13.90 -8.62
C THR A 101 -17.97 -13.69 -7.46
N SER A 102 -17.76 -14.40 -6.34
CA SER A 102 -18.52 -14.22 -5.09
C SER A 102 -18.03 -13.04 -4.24
N PHE A 103 -17.38 -12.04 -4.85
CA PHE A 103 -16.85 -10.86 -4.15
C PHE A 103 -17.91 -10.18 -3.27
N LYS A 104 -19.14 -10.03 -3.79
CA LYS A 104 -20.23 -9.39 -3.05
C LYS A 104 -20.58 -10.12 -1.74
N ASP A 105 -20.54 -11.46 -1.77
CA ASP A 105 -20.91 -12.29 -0.62
C ASP A 105 -19.75 -12.43 0.37
N GLY A 106 -18.51 -12.32 -0.12
CA GLY A 106 -17.30 -12.42 0.69
C GLY A 106 -16.79 -11.11 1.28
N TYR A 107 -17.23 -9.96 0.74
CA TYR A 107 -16.83 -8.65 1.24
C TYR A 107 -17.75 -8.21 2.39
N ILE A 108 -17.33 -8.53 3.61
CA ILE A 108 -18.12 -8.27 4.82
C ILE A 108 -17.74 -6.91 5.41
N LEU A 109 -18.74 -6.02 5.50
CA LEU A 109 -18.63 -4.77 6.23
C LEU A 109 -19.12 -4.95 7.69
N PRO A 110 -18.51 -4.29 8.69
CA PRO A 110 -18.96 -4.39 10.06
C PRO A 110 -20.39 -3.83 10.25
N ASP A 111 -21.22 -4.50 11.05
CA ASP A 111 -22.64 -4.15 11.21
C ASP A 111 -22.87 -2.70 11.67
N TYR A 112 -22.03 -2.18 12.57
CA TYR A 112 -22.16 -0.81 13.08
C TYR A 112 -21.97 0.27 11.99
N VAL A 113 -21.26 -0.07 10.90
CA VAL A 113 -21.07 0.80 9.74
C VAL A 113 -22.36 0.89 8.90
N LEU A 114 -23.16 -0.18 8.87
CA LEU A 114 -24.40 -0.25 8.10
C LEU A 114 -25.54 0.59 8.71
N VAL A 115 -25.52 0.73 10.04
CA VAL A 115 -26.63 1.31 10.82
C VAL A 115 -26.59 2.84 10.85
N ASN A 116 -25.40 3.47 10.91
CA ASN A 116 -25.29 4.92 11.11
C ASN A 116 -24.18 5.54 10.25
N PHE A 117 -24.58 6.53 9.43
CA PHE A 117 -23.67 7.24 8.52
C PHE A 117 -22.50 7.94 9.23
N TRP A 118 -22.71 8.49 10.43
CA TRP A 118 -21.63 9.13 11.20
C TRP A 118 -20.61 8.11 11.69
N TRP A 119 -21.06 6.93 12.11
CA TRP A 119 -20.15 5.83 12.49
C TRP A 119 -19.38 5.29 11.29
N PHE A 120 -20.00 5.20 10.11
CA PHE A 120 -19.30 4.93 8.85
C PHE A 120 -18.21 5.96 8.58
N LEU A 121 -18.56 7.26 8.62
CA LEU A 121 -17.59 8.33 8.33
C LEU A 121 -16.40 8.30 9.30
N VAL A 122 -16.64 8.10 10.59
CA VAL A 122 -15.58 7.99 11.61
C VAL A 122 -14.71 6.76 11.37
N TYR A 123 -15.33 5.61 11.09
CA TYR A 123 -14.61 4.38 10.80
C TYR A 123 -13.69 4.53 9.58
N GLU A 124 -14.20 5.08 8.48
CA GLU A 124 -13.43 5.29 7.26
C GLU A 124 -12.31 6.32 7.46
N LEU A 125 -12.65 7.52 7.95
CA LEU A 125 -11.70 8.64 8.01
C LEU A 125 -10.67 8.51 9.14
N ALA A 126 -10.94 7.70 10.17
CA ALA A 126 -9.99 7.44 11.24
C ALA A 126 -9.26 6.11 11.04
N PHE A 127 -9.99 4.99 11.11
CA PHE A 127 -9.37 3.66 11.14
C PHE A 127 -8.83 3.23 9.78
N VAL A 128 -9.70 3.20 8.76
CA VAL A 128 -9.29 2.81 7.39
C VAL A 128 -8.24 3.77 6.86
N ASN A 129 -8.41 5.06 7.10
CA ASN A 129 -7.45 6.08 6.72
C ASN A 129 -6.07 5.88 7.34
N PHE A 130 -5.99 5.67 8.67
CA PHE A 130 -4.73 5.42 9.36
C PHE A 130 -4.05 4.13 8.87
N TRP A 131 -4.84 3.06 8.72
CA TRP A 131 -4.37 1.78 8.19
C TRP A 131 -3.80 1.94 6.77
N LEU A 132 -4.57 2.56 5.88
CA LEU A 132 -4.20 2.77 4.49
C LEU A 132 -2.96 3.67 4.39
N PHE A 133 -2.87 4.73 5.19
CA PHE A 133 -1.70 5.62 5.18
C PHE A 133 -0.41 4.85 5.50
N ILE A 134 -0.43 4.01 6.53
CA ILE A 134 0.74 3.20 6.91
C ILE A 134 1.06 2.18 5.83
N HIS A 135 0.03 1.52 5.30
CA HIS A 135 0.17 0.56 4.21
C HIS A 135 0.81 1.20 2.96
N GLU A 136 0.31 2.34 2.51
CA GLU A 136 0.84 3.05 1.35
C GLU A 136 2.25 3.60 1.61
N SER A 137 2.50 4.13 2.80
CA SER A 137 3.83 4.60 3.19
C SER A 137 4.86 3.47 3.16
N PHE A 138 4.50 2.28 3.60
CA PHE A 138 5.39 1.13 3.58
C PHE A 138 5.58 0.53 2.19
N TYR A 139 4.50 0.12 1.54
CA TYR A 139 4.59 -0.63 0.28
C TYR A 139 4.93 0.28 -0.91
N ARG A 140 4.36 1.49 -0.98
CA ARG A 140 4.57 2.42 -2.10
C ARG A 140 5.66 3.42 -1.78
N GLY A 141 5.69 3.92 -0.54
CA GLY A 141 6.73 4.82 -0.09
C GLY A 141 8.07 4.10 0.03
N PHE A 142 8.17 3.08 0.88
CA PHE A 142 9.45 2.41 1.14
C PHE A 142 9.81 1.35 0.10
N ILE A 143 9.08 0.22 0.04
CA ILE A 143 9.43 -0.93 -0.80
C ILE A 143 9.51 -0.55 -2.29
N PHE A 144 8.43 0.05 -2.81
CA PHE A 144 8.36 0.38 -4.23
C PHE A 144 9.44 1.37 -4.64
N PHE A 145 9.64 2.50 -3.94
CA PHE A 145 10.67 3.46 -4.37
C PHE A 145 12.09 2.93 -4.21
N THR A 146 12.38 2.10 -3.18
CA THR A 146 13.66 1.37 -3.10
C THR A 146 13.88 0.52 -4.35
N LEU A 147 12.86 -0.20 -4.83
CA LEU A 147 12.98 -1.05 -6.02
C LEU A 147 12.97 -0.25 -7.33
N ALA A 148 12.18 0.83 -7.40
CA ALA A 148 11.96 1.61 -8.60
C ALA A 148 13.22 2.34 -9.09
N GLU A 149 14.18 2.62 -8.20
CA GLU A 149 15.48 3.17 -8.57
C GLU A 149 16.25 2.28 -9.56
N LYS A 150 16.10 0.94 -9.47
CA LYS A 150 16.81 -0.02 -10.34
C LYS A 150 15.89 -0.74 -11.32
N PHE A 151 14.70 -1.11 -10.89
CA PHE A 151 13.76 -1.90 -11.68
C PHE A 151 12.76 -1.05 -12.47
N GLY A 152 12.68 0.27 -12.21
CA GLY A 152 11.74 1.15 -12.89
C GLY A 152 10.30 0.65 -12.80
N PHE A 153 9.65 0.44 -13.94
CA PHE A 153 8.25 -0.03 -13.99
C PHE A 153 8.08 -1.47 -13.45
N LEU A 154 9.12 -2.31 -13.52
CA LEU A 154 9.06 -3.69 -13.00
C LEU A 154 8.97 -3.72 -11.48
N ALA A 155 9.28 -2.61 -10.80
CA ALA A 155 9.06 -2.49 -9.36
C ALA A 155 7.58 -2.60 -8.97
N ILE A 156 6.64 -2.26 -9.87
CA ILE A 156 5.19 -2.31 -9.59
C ILE A 156 4.73 -3.76 -9.31
N PRO A 157 4.90 -4.72 -10.24
CA PRO A 157 4.50 -6.11 -9.98
C PRO A 157 5.30 -6.71 -8.83
N VAL A 158 6.60 -6.39 -8.69
CA VAL A 158 7.43 -6.92 -7.59
C VAL A 158 6.89 -6.44 -6.24
N ALA A 159 6.70 -5.13 -6.04
CA ALA A 159 6.17 -4.59 -4.78
C ALA A 159 4.75 -5.12 -4.47
N THR A 160 3.94 -5.33 -5.51
CA THR A 160 2.61 -5.96 -5.36
C THR A 160 2.72 -7.42 -4.93
N SER A 161 3.68 -8.18 -5.48
CA SER A 161 3.95 -9.54 -5.04
C SER A 161 4.40 -9.60 -3.59
N PHE A 162 5.21 -8.66 -3.11
CA PHE A 162 5.57 -8.56 -1.68
C PHE A 162 4.32 -8.44 -0.80
N PHE A 163 3.36 -7.60 -1.20
CA PHE A 163 2.10 -7.45 -0.46
C PHE A 163 1.24 -8.72 -0.50
N VAL A 164 1.06 -9.33 -1.67
CA VAL A 164 0.26 -10.55 -1.81
C VAL A 164 0.89 -11.72 -1.04
N ILE A 165 2.21 -11.90 -1.12
CA ILE A 165 2.93 -12.93 -0.36
C ILE A 165 2.75 -12.68 1.14
N PHE A 166 2.84 -11.42 1.59
CA PHE A 166 2.60 -11.08 2.99
C PHE A 166 1.18 -11.44 3.46
N LEU A 167 0.16 -11.19 2.64
CA LEU A 167 -1.22 -11.60 2.96
C LEU A 167 -1.38 -13.13 3.02
N LEU A 168 -0.69 -13.87 2.14
CA LEU A 168 -0.71 -15.33 2.15
C LEU A 168 -0.01 -15.90 3.40
N LEU A 169 1.13 -15.35 3.78
CA LEU A 169 1.90 -15.77 4.97
C LEU A 169 1.14 -15.49 6.28
N THR A 170 0.42 -14.38 6.34
CA THR A 170 -0.41 -14.02 7.50
C THR A 170 -1.79 -14.67 7.49
N LYS A 171 -2.12 -15.45 6.44
CA LYS A 171 -3.46 -16.02 6.21
C LYS A 171 -4.57 -14.96 6.17
N ALA A 172 -4.22 -13.73 5.84
CA ALA A 172 -5.14 -12.60 5.71
C ALA A 172 -5.70 -12.46 4.28
N PHE A 173 -5.32 -13.33 3.35
CA PHE A 173 -5.82 -13.29 1.98
C PHE A 173 -7.30 -13.70 1.92
N SER A 174 -8.17 -12.70 1.76
CA SER A 174 -9.63 -12.82 1.75
C SER A 174 -10.26 -11.80 0.80
N TRP A 175 -11.57 -11.92 0.56
CA TRP A 175 -12.33 -10.93 -0.20
C TRP A 175 -12.33 -9.55 0.45
N THR A 176 -12.29 -9.46 1.78
CA THR A 176 -12.16 -8.19 2.51
C THR A 176 -10.83 -7.47 2.23
N MET A 177 -9.77 -8.21 1.87
CA MET A 177 -8.47 -7.62 1.50
C MET A 177 -8.34 -7.29 0.00
N ALA A 178 -9.30 -7.70 -0.84
CA ALA A 178 -9.20 -7.50 -2.28
C ALA A 178 -9.10 -6.02 -2.70
N PRO A 179 -9.80 -5.03 -2.09
CA PRO A 179 -9.58 -3.62 -2.42
C PRO A 179 -8.13 -3.17 -2.22
N TYR A 180 -7.47 -3.63 -1.15
CA TYR A 180 -6.08 -3.31 -0.89
C TYR A 180 -5.12 -3.94 -1.92
N VAL A 181 -5.45 -5.13 -2.44
CA VAL A 181 -4.68 -5.77 -3.52
C VAL A 181 -4.84 -4.98 -4.84
N ILE A 182 -6.06 -4.53 -5.14
CA ILE A 182 -6.33 -3.67 -6.31
C ILE A 182 -5.57 -2.35 -6.17
N ILE A 183 -5.64 -1.72 -5.00
CA ILE A 183 -4.88 -0.51 -4.68
C ILE A 183 -3.37 -0.79 -4.80
N SER A 184 -2.87 -1.95 -4.37
CA SER A 184 -1.46 -2.35 -4.51
C SER A 184 -0.94 -2.13 -5.92
N LEU A 185 -1.70 -2.63 -6.89
CA LEU A 185 -1.34 -2.56 -8.30
C LEU A 185 -1.56 -1.16 -8.89
N THR A 186 -2.78 -0.63 -8.78
CA THR A 186 -3.19 0.65 -9.39
C THR A 186 -2.48 1.83 -8.74
N GLY A 187 -2.32 1.78 -7.42
CA GLY A 187 -1.55 2.74 -6.63
C GLY A 187 -0.05 2.69 -6.91
N GLY A 188 0.51 1.50 -7.16
CA GLY A 188 1.89 1.37 -7.63
C GLY A 188 2.12 2.05 -8.98
N TRP A 189 1.18 1.89 -9.91
CA TRP A 189 1.22 2.60 -11.19
C TRP A 189 1.11 4.11 -11.03
N LEU A 190 0.20 4.58 -10.17
CA LEU A 190 0.03 5.99 -9.87
C LEU A 190 1.30 6.59 -9.22
N ALA A 191 1.88 5.90 -8.25
CA ALA A 191 3.13 6.30 -7.59
C ALA A 191 4.31 6.34 -8.58
N TYR A 192 4.39 5.41 -9.52
CA TYR A 192 5.40 5.42 -10.59
C TYR A 192 5.29 6.67 -11.46
N LYS A 193 4.08 7.01 -11.91
CA LYS A 193 3.85 8.16 -12.80
C LYS A 193 3.99 9.50 -12.10
N THR A 194 3.54 9.60 -10.85
CA THR A 194 3.52 10.87 -10.10
C THR A 194 4.76 11.08 -9.24
N ARG A 195 5.60 10.04 -9.06
CA ARG A 195 6.73 10.03 -8.11
C ARG A 195 6.31 10.38 -6.68
N SER A 196 5.07 10.01 -6.32
CA SER A 196 4.53 10.26 -4.98
C SER A 196 3.54 9.19 -4.57
N PHE A 197 3.74 8.63 -3.38
CA PHE A 197 2.78 7.69 -2.80
C PHE A 197 1.54 8.40 -2.25
N VAL A 198 1.61 9.72 -2.04
CA VAL A 198 0.47 10.50 -1.52
C VAL A 198 -0.71 10.44 -2.49
N TYR A 199 -0.46 10.46 -3.80
CA TYR A 199 -1.53 10.25 -4.79
C TYR A 199 -2.10 8.85 -4.75
N SER A 200 -1.26 7.82 -4.54
CA SER A 200 -1.70 6.43 -4.35
C SER A 200 -2.62 6.32 -3.14
N TYR A 201 -2.24 6.95 -2.03
CA TYR A 201 -3.03 7.03 -0.80
C TYR A 201 -4.35 7.76 -1.00
N LEU A 202 -4.37 8.96 -1.59
CA LEU A 202 -5.61 9.70 -1.84
C LEU A 202 -6.56 8.94 -2.78
N MET A 203 -6.01 8.29 -3.80
CA MET A 203 -6.77 7.42 -4.70
C MET A 203 -7.35 6.23 -3.95
N GLY A 204 -6.54 5.53 -3.16
CA GLY A 204 -6.98 4.37 -2.36
C GLY A 204 -8.05 4.74 -1.34
N LEU A 205 -7.91 5.88 -0.66
CA LEU A 205 -8.89 6.37 0.32
C LEU A 205 -10.21 6.68 -0.37
N SER A 206 -10.17 7.42 -1.49
CA SER A 206 -11.36 7.73 -2.28
C SER A 206 -12.03 6.47 -2.80
N PHE A 207 -11.22 5.50 -3.26
CA PHE A 207 -11.71 4.22 -3.77
C PHE A 207 -12.43 3.41 -2.70
N ILE A 208 -11.85 3.24 -1.51
CA ILE A 208 -12.48 2.47 -0.42
C ILE A 208 -13.77 3.14 0.04
N ILE A 209 -13.76 4.46 0.30
CA ILE A 209 -14.94 5.19 0.76
C ILE A 209 -16.12 5.04 -0.21
N ILE A 210 -15.86 5.23 -1.51
CA ILE A 210 -16.90 5.12 -2.54
C ILE A 210 -17.37 3.67 -2.71
N LEU A 211 -16.44 2.71 -2.67
CA LEU A 211 -16.76 1.28 -2.76
C LEU A 211 -17.67 0.85 -1.61
N ASP A 212 -17.29 1.17 -0.38
CA ASP A 212 -18.02 0.78 0.81
C ASP A 212 -19.39 1.47 0.86
N ALA A 213 -19.46 2.76 0.52
CA ALA A 213 -20.74 3.46 0.37
C ALA A 213 -21.67 2.80 -0.67
N TYR A 214 -21.12 2.36 -1.80
CA TYR A 214 -21.87 1.66 -2.84
C TYR A 214 -22.37 0.29 -2.38
N LEU A 215 -21.54 -0.48 -1.68
CA LEU A 215 -21.94 -1.78 -1.14
C LEU A 215 -23.01 -1.67 -0.06
N ILE A 216 -22.92 -0.65 0.81
CA ILE A 216 -23.95 -0.31 1.80
C ILE A 216 -25.27 0.05 1.10
N TYR A 217 -25.22 0.83 0.03
CA TYR A 217 -26.41 1.21 -0.71
C TYR A 217 -27.13 -0.01 -1.31
N ILE A 218 -26.38 -0.94 -1.89
CA ILE A 218 -26.96 -2.16 -2.48
C ILE A 218 -27.46 -3.14 -1.42
N SER A 219 -26.77 -3.26 -0.28
CA SER A 219 -27.19 -4.19 0.77
C SER A 219 -28.50 -3.76 1.44
N LYS A 220 -28.79 -2.46 1.51
CA LYS A 220 -30.07 -1.92 2.01
C LYS A 220 -31.26 -2.11 1.08
N GLN A 221 -31.04 -2.45 -0.20
CA GLN A 221 -32.11 -2.66 -1.19
C GLN A 221 -32.59 -4.11 -1.27
N ILE A 222 -31.92 -5.03 -0.55
CA ILE A 222 -32.29 -6.45 -0.43
C ILE A 222 -33.05 -6.63 0.87
#